data_AF-A0A7J9NAP3-F1
#
_entry.id   AF-A0A7J9NAP3-F1
#
_cell.length_a   1.000
_cell.length_b   1.000
_cell.length_c   1.000
_cell.angle_alpha   90.00
_cell.angle_beta   90.00
_cell.angle_gamma   90.00
#
_symmetry.space_group_name_H-M   'P 1'
#
loop_
_entity.id
_entity.type
_entity.pdbx_description
1 polymer ?
#
loop_
_entity_poly.entity_id
_entity_poly.type
_entity_poly.pdbx_seq_one_letter_code
_entity_poly.pdbx_strand_id
1 'polypeptide(L)'
;MMLGNVVDPLEKLELIDTLQRLGLSYHFDAEINKTLKNISTDRINTVAWKKDNLYATALEFRLLRQNGYKVHQDVFTCFMDDVGNFKSSLNQDFKGLLSLYEASYLILEGETILENARELVAKLLKQYLKENNDHQYLWMLVDHALELPLHWRMPRLEARWFIDVYEKNKDKNPIILELAILDYNIVQSIHQEDLRYVST
;
A
#
# COMPACT_ATOMS: atom_id res chain seq x y z
N MET A 1 -20.34 -1.67 -10.31
CA MET A 1 -19.39 -0.96 -9.43
C MET A 1 -18.03 -1.63 -9.57
N MET A 2 -16.94 -0.89 -9.76
CA MET A 2 -15.62 -1.44 -10.06
C MET A 2 -15.15 -2.47 -9.01
N LEU A 3 -15.26 -2.14 -7.71
CA LEU A 3 -14.91 -3.03 -6.60
C LEU A 3 -15.89 -4.21 -6.40
N GLY A 4 -17.14 -4.06 -6.85
CA GLY A 4 -18.19 -5.10 -6.70
C GLY A 4 -18.03 -6.28 -7.66
N ASN A 5 -17.25 -6.12 -8.73
CA ASN A 5 -17.02 -7.15 -9.73
C ASN A 5 -15.80 -8.03 -9.40
N VAL A 6 -14.93 -7.57 -8.50
CA VAL A 6 -13.77 -8.34 -8.02
C VAL A 6 -14.27 -9.36 -7.01
N VAL A 7 -13.85 -10.62 -7.15
CA VAL A 7 -14.26 -11.69 -6.22
C VAL A 7 -13.21 -11.87 -5.14
N ASP A 8 -11.94 -11.91 -5.54
CA ASP A 8 -10.81 -12.19 -4.66
C ASP A 8 -10.56 -11.03 -3.66
N PRO A 9 -10.40 -11.34 -2.35
CA PRO A 9 -10.14 -10.31 -1.33
C PRO A 9 -8.81 -9.58 -1.50
N LEU A 10 -7.75 -10.26 -1.97
CA LEU A 10 -6.45 -9.63 -2.19
C LEU A 10 -6.52 -8.68 -3.38
N GLU A 11 -7.12 -9.10 -4.49
CA GLU A 11 -7.33 -8.23 -5.65
C GLU A 11 -8.15 -6.97 -5.29
N LYS A 12 -9.13 -7.09 -4.38
CA LYS A 12 -9.86 -5.92 -3.85
C LYS A 12 -8.94 -4.96 -3.12
N LEU A 13 -8.09 -5.47 -2.24
CA LEU A 13 -7.14 -4.63 -1.49
C LEU A 13 -6.12 -3.98 -2.44
N GLU A 14 -5.60 -4.73 -3.43
CA GLU A 14 -4.69 -4.20 -4.45
C GLU A 14 -5.34 -3.09 -5.29
N LEU A 15 -6.62 -3.26 -5.64
CA LEU A 15 -7.39 -2.24 -6.35
C LEU A 15 -7.62 -1.01 -5.46
N ILE A 16 -8.00 -1.17 -4.20
CA ILE A 16 -8.15 -0.05 -3.26
C ILE A 16 -6.82 0.71 -3.13
N ASP A 17 -5.71 0.00 -2.93
CA ASP A 17 -4.39 0.61 -2.82
C ASP A 17 -4.02 1.39 -4.08
N THR A 18 -4.27 0.80 -5.25
CA THR A 18 -4.04 1.45 -6.55
C THR A 18 -4.86 2.72 -6.69
N LEU A 19 -6.16 2.69 -6.36
CA LEU A 19 -7.04 3.86 -6.44
C LEU A 19 -6.60 4.97 -5.47
N GLN A 20 -6.20 4.62 -4.25
CA GLN A 20 -5.70 5.59 -3.27
C GLN A 20 -4.40 6.24 -3.75
N ARG A 21 -3.44 5.45 -4.22
CA ARG A 21 -2.15 5.95 -4.67
C ARG A 21 -2.23 6.75 -5.97
N LEU A 22 -3.20 6.46 -6.84
CA LEU A 22 -3.51 7.26 -8.03
C LEU A 22 -4.32 8.53 -7.71
N GLY A 23 -4.69 8.76 -6.44
CA GLY A 23 -5.47 9.91 -6.03
C GLY A 23 -6.93 9.84 -6.47
N LEU A 24 -7.47 8.66 -6.79
CA LEU A 24 -8.84 8.45 -7.27
C LEU A 24 -9.80 8.00 -6.17
N SER A 25 -9.31 7.73 -4.95
CA SER A 25 -10.12 7.08 -3.90
C SER A 25 -11.41 7.81 -3.56
N TYR A 26 -11.40 9.15 -3.60
CA TYR A 26 -12.55 9.98 -3.25
C TYR A 26 -13.77 9.79 -4.17
N HIS A 27 -13.56 9.31 -5.40
CA HIS A 27 -14.66 8.94 -6.30
C HIS A 27 -15.33 7.62 -5.91
N PHE A 28 -14.67 6.81 -5.08
CA PHE A 28 -15.08 5.46 -4.70
C PHE A 28 -15.18 5.27 -3.18
N ASP A 29 -15.26 6.37 -2.41
CA ASP A 29 -15.21 6.33 -0.94
C ASP A 29 -16.26 5.39 -0.35
N ALA A 30 -17.49 5.39 -0.89
CA ALA A 30 -18.56 4.53 -0.39
C ALA A 30 -18.24 3.03 -0.59
N GLU A 31 -17.75 2.65 -1.78
CA GLU A 31 -17.36 1.29 -2.10
C GLU A 31 -16.12 0.83 -1.35
N ILE A 32 -15.11 1.70 -1.22
CA ILE A 32 -13.89 1.43 -0.45
C ILE A 32 -14.26 1.18 1.00
N ASN A 33 -15.03 2.09 1.62
CA ASN A 33 -15.44 1.96 3.02
C ASN A 33 -16.28 0.71 3.26
N LYS A 34 -17.23 0.41 2.37
CA LYS A 34 -18.02 -0.83 2.46
C LYS A 34 -17.14 -2.08 2.36
N THR A 35 -16.16 -2.08 1.47
CA THR A 35 -15.25 -3.22 1.26
C THR A 35 -14.36 -3.44 2.47
N LEU A 36 -13.69 -2.39 2.96
CA LEU A 36 -12.84 -2.47 4.15
C LEU A 36 -13.64 -2.85 5.40
N LYS A 37 -14.86 -2.33 5.55
CA LYS A 37 -15.78 -2.73 6.62
C LYS A 37 -16.04 -4.23 6.57
N ASN A 38 -16.42 -4.77 5.41
CA ASN A 38 -16.68 -6.20 5.26
C ASN A 38 -15.46 -7.04 5.62
N ILE A 39 -14.27 -6.67 5.14
CA ILE A 39 -13.00 -7.35 5.44
C ILE A 39 -12.71 -7.31 6.96
N SER A 40 -12.90 -6.16 7.60
CA SER A 40 -12.66 -6.02 9.05
C SER A 40 -13.61 -6.86 9.92
N THR A 41 -14.84 -7.09 9.45
CA THR A 41 -15.87 -7.84 10.20
C THR A 41 -15.83 -9.34 9.96
N ASP A 42 -15.31 -9.78 8.80
CA ASP A 42 -15.34 -11.18 8.39
C ASP A 42 -14.17 -11.98 8.99
N ARG A 43 -14.27 -12.26 10.30
CA ARG A 43 -13.24 -12.97 11.09
C ARG A 43 -13.01 -14.44 10.69
N ILE A 44 -13.95 -15.06 9.98
CA ILE A 44 -13.91 -16.50 9.65
C ILE A 44 -13.22 -16.71 8.29
N ASN A 45 -13.50 -15.85 7.30
CA ASN A 45 -12.84 -15.92 5.99
C ASN A 45 -11.47 -15.25 5.95
N THR A 46 -11.13 -14.38 6.92
CA THR A 46 -9.85 -13.65 6.97
C THR A 46 -8.63 -14.57 7.10
N VAL A 47 -8.76 -15.79 7.62
CA VAL A 47 -7.57 -16.61 7.94
C VAL A 47 -7.05 -17.40 6.73
N ALA A 48 -7.91 -17.82 5.81
CA ALA A 48 -7.53 -18.81 4.79
C ALA A 48 -6.65 -18.22 3.66
N TRP A 49 -7.04 -17.09 3.07
CA TRP A 49 -6.34 -16.49 1.92
C TRP A 49 -5.09 -15.68 2.32
N LYS A 50 -4.97 -15.31 3.60
CA LYS A 50 -3.79 -14.65 4.17
C LYS A 50 -2.77 -15.58 4.79
N LYS A 51 -3.12 -16.86 4.97
CA LYS A 51 -2.27 -17.80 5.69
C LYS A 51 -0.89 -17.86 5.03
N ASP A 52 0.14 -17.56 5.82
CA ASP A 52 1.54 -17.52 5.39
C ASP A 52 1.85 -16.54 4.23
N ASN A 53 0.96 -15.57 3.95
CA ASN A 53 1.14 -14.54 2.93
C ASN A 53 1.43 -13.17 3.58
N LEU A 54 2.70 -12.80 3.61
CA LEU A 54 3.17 -11.55 4.22
C LEU A 54 2.58 -10.33 3.49
N TYR A 55 2.61 -10.35 2.16
CA TYR A 55 2.07 -9.28 1.34
C TYR A 55 0.60 -8.98 1.64
N ALA A 56 -0.25 -10.00 1.61
CA ALA A 56 -1.67 -9.87 1.88
C ALA A 56 -1.94 -9.35 3.30
N THR A 57 -1.22 -9.88 4.29
CA THR A 57 -1.39 -9.47 5.70
C THR A 57 -0.97 -8.02 5.92
N ALA A 58 0.19 -7.62 5.38
CA ALA A 58 0.69 -6.26 5.52
C ALA A 58 -0.16 -5.23 4.77
N LEU A 59 -0.64 -5.57 3.56
CA LEU A 59 -1.51 -4.70 2.77
C LEU A 59 -2.86 -4.47 3.47
N GLU A 60 -3.52 -5.54 3.94
CA GLU A 60 -4.77 -5.41 4.69
C GLU A 60 -4.56 -4.58 5.96
N PHE A 61 -3.52 -4.89 6.73
CA PHE A 61 -3.19 -4.16 7.95
C PHE A 61 -3.05 -2.66 7.69
N ARG A 62 -2.27 -2.30 6.67
CA ARG A 62 -2.05 -0.91 6.28
C ARG A 62 -3.35 -0.23 5.89
N LEU A 63 -4.10 -0.82 4.96
CA LEU A 63 -5.35 -0.22 4.45
C LEU A 63 -6.41 -0.08 5.55
N LEU A 64 -6.56 -1.07 6.43
CA LEU A 64 -7.49 -1.00 7.55
C LEU A 64 -7.09 0.13 8.52
N ARG A 65 -5.82 0.22 8.94
CA ARG A 65 -5.38 1.28 9.85
C ARG A 65 -5.45 2.67 9.24
N GLN A 66 -5.08 2.82 7.96
CA GLN A 66 -5.20 4.08 7.24
C GLN A 66 -6.66 4.59 7.19
N ASN A 67 -7.64 3.67 7.23
CA ASN A 67 -9.07 3.99 7.25
C ASN A 67 -9.67 3.95 8.65
N GLY A 68 -8.86 4.02 9.72
CA GLY A 68 -9.32 4.17 11.10
C GLY A 68 -9.78 2.88 11.79
N TYR A 69 -9.57 1.71 11.18
CA TYR A 69 -9.88 0.43 11.82
C TYR A 69 -8.76 0.01 12.79
N LYS A 70 -9.15 -0.48 13.96
CA LYS A 70 -8.20 -1.02 14.95
C LYS A 70 -7.79 -2.44 14.58
N VAL A 71 -6.57 -2.60 14.11
CA VAL A 71 -5.92 -3.91 13.85
C VAL A 71 -4.72 -4.04 14.78
N HIS A 72 -4.54 -5.18 15.45
CA HIS A 72 -3.42 -5.37 16.38
C HIS A 72 -2.17 -5.88 15.66
N GLN A 73 -0.96 -5.48 16.11
CA GLN A 73 0.31 -5.94 15.52
C GLN A 73 0.50 -7.47 15.57
N ASP A 74 -0.22 -8.18 16.44
CA ASP A 74 -0.10 -9.63 16.59
C ASP A 74 -0.44 -10.42 15.32
N VAL A 75 -1.10 -9.80 14.33
CA VAL A 75 -1.28 -10.39 13.01
C VAL A 75 0.04 -10.79 12.34
N PHE A 76 1.16 -10.18 12.75
CA PHE A 76 2.49 -10.49 12.22
C PHE A 76 3.23 -11.60 12.95
N THR A 77 2.71 -12.10 14.08
CA THR A 77 3.36 -13.16 14.89
C THR A 77 3.53 -14.47 14.13
N CYS A 78 2.65 -14.77 13.17
CA CYS A 78 2.79 -15.97 12.32
C CYS A 78 4.01 -15.93 11.39
N PHE A 79 4.59 -14.74 11.17
CA PHE A 79 5.82 -14.53 10.39
C PHE A 79 7.08 -14.52 11.25
N MET A 80 6.96 -14.81 12.55
CA MET A 80 8.07 -14.84 13.50
C MET A 80 8.48 -16.27 13.86
N ASP A 81 9.74 -16.44 14.22
CA ASP A 81 10.28 -17.66 14.82
C ASP A 81 10.01 -17.73 16.33
N ASP A 82 10.38 -18.85 16.95
CA ASP A 82 10.14 -19.10 18.38
C ASP A 82 10.91 -18.13 19.31
N VAL A 83 11.88 -17.39 18.76
CA VAL A 83 12.69 -16.40 19.48
C VAL A 83 12.13 -14.97 19.27
N GLY A 84 11.08 -14.81 18.45
CA GLY A 84 10.43 -13.54 18.18
C GLY A 84 11.06 -12.74 17.04
N ASN A 85 11.96 -13.32 16.24
CA ASN A 85 12.51 -12.69 15.05
C ASN A 85 11.70 -13.03 13.81
N PHE A 86 11.68 -12.15 12.81
CA PHE A 86 11.07 -12.47 11.52
C PHE A 86 11.77 -13.67 10.86
N LYS A 87 10.98 -14.64 10.38
CA LYS A 87 11.48 -15.88 9.77
C LYS A 87 12.40 -15.55 8.59
N SER A 88 13.54 -16.23 8.51
CA SER A 88 14.51 -16.06 7.41
C SER A 88 13.94 -16.40 6.03
N SER A 89 12.88 -17.20 5.97
CA SER A 89 12.14 -17.51 4.74
C SER A 89 11.55 -16.28 4.06
N LEU A 90 11.38 -15.15 4.77
CA LEU A 90 10.83 -13.91 4.22
C LEU A 90 11.83 -13.14 3.36
N ASN A 91 13.13 -13.49 3.40
CA ASN A 91 14.21 -12.77 2.74
C ASN A 91 14.13 -12.78 1.19
N GLN A 92 13.13 -13.43 0.60
CA GLN A 92 12.93 -13.52 -0.85
C GLN A 92 11.60 -12.91 -1.32
N ASP A 93 10.65 -12.60 -0.42
CA ASP A 93 9.38 -11.96 -0.75
C ASP A 93 9.49 -10.43 -0.67
N PHE A 94 10.14 -9.82 -1.65
CA PHE A 94 10.37 -8.36 -1.65
C PHE A 94 9.07 -7.54 -1.78
N LYS A 95 8.01 -8.09 -2.39
CA LYS A 95 6.68 -7.45 -2.46
C LYS A 95 6.04 -7.42 -1.07
N GLY A 96 6.11 -8.53 -0.34
CA GLY A 96 5.66 -8.64 1.04
C GLY A 96 6.48 -7.79 2.01
N LEU A 97 7.80 -7.81 1.88
CA LEU A 97 8.70 -6.96 2.66
C LEU A 97 8.40 -5.48 2.44
N LEU A 98 8.29 -5.01 1.19
CA LEU A 98 7.89 -3.63 0.90
C LEU A 98 6.56 -3.26 1.57
N SER A 99 5.57 -4.16 1.51
CA SER A 99 4.26 -3.91 2.12
C SER A 99 4.32 -3.88 3.64
N LEU A 100 5.13 -4.73 4.28
CA LEU A 100 5.38 -4.73 5.71
C LEU A 100 6.11 -3.44 6.15
N TYR A 101 7.08 -3.00 5.36
CA TYR A 101 7.79 -1.74 5.59
C TYR A 101 6.80 -0.58 5.60
N GLU A 102 5.94 -0.46 4.58
CA GLU A 102 4.93 0.59 4.51
C GLU A 102 3.90 0.50 5.65
N ALA A 103 3.46 -0.71 5.99
CA ALA A 103 2.55 -0.97 7.11
C ALA A 103 3.15 -0.55 8.47
N SER A 104 4.47 -0.70 8.65
CA SER A 104 5.16 -0.38 9.90
C SER A 104 5.12 1.11 10.26
N TYR A 105 4.84 1.99 9.30
CA TYR A 105 4.69 3.43 9.57
C TYR A 105 3.35 3.81 10.16
N LEU A 106 2.40 2.87 10.28
CA LEU A 106 1.14 3.04 11.01
C LEU A 106 1.23 2.56 12.46
N ILE A 107 2.44 2.44 12.99
CA ILE A 107 2.74 2.04 14.36
C ILE A 107 2.10 2.95 15.41
N LEU A 108 1.62 2.36 16.50
CA LEU A 108 1.19 3.05 17.70
C LEU A 108 2.20 2.86 18.83
N GLU A 109 2.14 3.70 19.86
CA GLU A 109 3.03 3.59 21.01
C GLU A 109 2.92 2.21 21.68
N GLY A 110 4.07 1.57 21.95
CA GLY A 110 4.16 0.23 22.53
C GLY A 110 4.19 -0.93 21.53
N GLU A 111 4.13 -0.66 20.22
CA GLU A 111 4.10 -1.69 19.18
C GLU A 111 5.48 -2.12 18.67
N THR A 112 6.20 -2.86 19.51
CA THR A 112 7.58 -3.32 19.24
C THR A 112 7.72 -4.23 18.02
N ILE A 113 6.69 -4.99 17.63
CA ILE A 113 6.74 -5.87 16.44
C ILE A 113 6.95 -5.03 15.19
N LEU A 114 6.19 -3.94 15.03
CA LEU A 114 6.30 -3.06 13.87
C LEU A 114 7.61 -2.29 13.87
N GLU A 115 8.08 -1.86 15.03
CA GLU A 115 9.37 -1.16 15.16
C GLU A 115 10.52 -2.05 14.69
N ASN A 116 10.58 -3.28 15.21
CA ASN A 116 11.58 -4.27 14.82
C ASN A 116 11.46 -4.67 13.33
N ALA A 117 10.22 -4.83 12.84
CA ALA A 117 9.95 -5.11 11.43
C ALA A 117 10.55 -4.02 10.53
N ARG A 118 10.27 -2.76 10.84
CA ARG A 118 10.73 -1.62 10.05
C ARG A 118 12.24 -1.61 9.88
N GLU A 119 12.99 -1.80 10.97
CA GLU A 119 14.46 -1.79 10.94
C GLU A 119 15.04 -2.95 10.14
N LEU A 120 14.54 -4.16 10.35
CA LEU A 120 14.99 -5.36 9.66
C LEU A 120 14.68 -5.28 8.16
N VAL A 121 13.44 -4.95 7.83
CA VAL A 121 12.97 -4.88 6.44
C VAL A 121 13.67 -3.76 5.69
N ALA A 122 13.92 -2.60 6.31
CA ALA A 122 14.68 -1.52 5.67
C ALA A 122 16.09 -1.96 5.27
N LYS A 123 16.77 -2.82 6.05
CA LYS A 123 18.08 -3.37 5.70
C LYS A 123 17.99 -4.30 4.49
N LEU A 124 17.00 -5.18 4.45
CA LEU A 124 16.76 -6.10 3.33
C LEU A 124 16.40 -5.35 2.04
N LEU A 125 15.54 -4.34 2.12
CA LEU A 125 15.17 -3.50 0.97
C LEU A 125 16.36 -2.69 0.44
N LYS A 126 17.22 -2.16 1.32
CA LYS A 126 18.47 -1.50 0.91
C LYS A 126 19.46 -2.45 0.24
N GLN A 127 19.49 -3.72 0.65
CA GLN A 127 20.27 -4.74 -0.02
C GLN A 127 19.70 -5.04 -1.41
N TYR A 128 18.38 -5.21 -1.51
CA TYR A 128 17.67 -5.40 -2.77
C TYR A 128 17.98 -4.29 -3.80
N LEU A 129 18.02 -3.02 -3.40
CA LEU A 129 18.36 -1.94 -4.33
C LEU A 129 19.79 -1.99 -4.89
N LYS A 130 20.72 -2.64 -4.19
CA LYS A 130 22.12 -2.80 -4.64
C LYS A 130 22.33 -4.00 -5.55
N GLU A 131 21.42 -4.96 -5.52
CA GLU A 131 21.46 -6.15 -6.36
C GLU A 131 20.96 -5.83 -7.77
N ASN A 132 21.55 -6.47 -8.77
CA ASN A 132 21.18 -6.25 -10.17
C ASN A 132 19.87 -7.01 -10.45
N ASN A 133 18.75 -6.34 -10.22
CA ASN A 133 17.41 -6.93 -10.23
C ASN A 133 16.65 -6.63 -11.53
N ASP A 134 16.07 -7.67 -12.15
CA ASP A 134 15.29 -7.55 -13.39
C ASP A 134 13.88 -6.95 -13.17
N HIS A 135 13.45 -6.79 -11.91
CA HIS A 135 12.11 -6.32 -11.54
C HIS A 135 12.07 -4.79 -11.39
N GLN A 136 12.23 -4.07 -12.50
CA GLN A 136 12.32 -2.60 -12.51
C GLN A 136 11.14 -1.90 -11.81
N TYR A 137 9.91 -2.41 -11.97
CA TYR A 137 8.72 -1.83 -11.32
C TYR A 137 8.81 -1.92 -9.79
N LEU A 138 9.16 -3.09 -9.25
CA LEU A 138 9.33 -3.27 -7.80
C LEU A 138 10.51 -2.46 -7.28
N TRP A 139 11.62 -2.40 -8.03
CA TRP A 139 12.77 -1.56 -7.69
C TRP A 139 12.37 -0.10 -7.49
N MET A 140 11.59 0.48 -8.42
CA MET A 140 11.11 1.87 -8.30
C MET A 140 10.23 2.08 -7.06
N LEU A 141 9.37 1.10 -6.73
CA LEU A 141 8.53 1.16 -5.54
C LEU A 141 9.36 1.10 -4.24
N VAL A 142 10.39 0.25 -4.20
CA VAL A 142 11.27 0.10 -3.04
C VAL A 142 12.12 1.35 -2.83
N ASP A 143 12.71 1.90 -3.90
CA ASP A 143 13.51 3.12 -3.86
C ASP A 143 12.68 4.30 -3.32
N HIS A 144 11.46 4.45 -3.84
CA HIS A 144 10.53 5.47 -3.40
C HIS A 144 10.10 5.28 -1.94
N ALA A 145 9.74 4.07 -1.52
CA ALA A 145 9.35 3.82 -0.13
C ALA A 145 10.48 4.17 0.86
N LEU A 146 11.74 3.82 0.53
CA LEU A 146 12.90 4.08 1.39
C LEU A 146 13.31 5.56 1.48
N GLU A 147 12.94 6.39 0.49
CA GLU A 147 13.11 7.84 0.56
C GLU A 147 12.12 8.47 1.56
N LEU A 148 10.84 8.11 1.43
CA LEU A 148 9.76 8.55 2.33
C LEU A 148 8.64 7.51 2.25
N PRO A 149 8.14 7.00 3.39
CA PRO A 149 7.07 6.00 3.38
C PRO A 149 5.76 6.59 2.92
N LEU A 150 4.93 5.78 2.26
CA LEU A 150 3.63 6.14 1.72
C LEU A 150 2.72 6.82 2.75
N HIS A 151 2.71 6.35 4.00
CA HIS A 151 1.88 6.94 5.05
C HIS A 151 2.21 8.41 5.35
N TRP A 152 3.44 8.86 5.08
CA TRP A 152 3.88 10.24 5.31
C TRP A 152 3.88 11.09 4.05
N ARG A 153 3.58 10.50 2.88
CA ARG A 153 3.54 11.22 1.61
C ARG A 153 2.27 12.05 1.49
N MET A 154 2.41 13.23 0.89
CA MET A 154 1.26 14.03 0.52
C MET A 154 0.54 13.35 -0.66
N PRO A 155 -0.76 12.99 -0.53
CA PRO A 155 -1.45 12.12 -1.50
C PRO A 155 -1.37 12.62 -2.95
N ARG A 156 -1.41 13.94 -3.15
CA ARG A 156 -1.38 14.52 -4.49
C ARG A 156 -0.02 14.44 -5.16
N LEU A 157 1.07 14.55 -4.39
CA LEU A 157 2.42 14.34 -4.92
C LEU A 157 2.67 12.87 -5.19
N GLU A 158 2.18 11.98 -4.31
CA GLU A 158 2.20 10.54 -4.56
C GLU A 158 1.46 10.19 -5.85
N ALA A 159 0.25 10.74 -6.06
CA ALA A 159 -0.52 10.49 -7.28
C ALA A 159 0.24 10.88 -8.54
N ARG A 160 0.92 12.05 -8.55
CA ARG A 160 1.72 12.46 -9.71
C ARG A 160 2.81 11.45 -10.04
N TRP A 161 3.57 11.04 -9.03
CA TRP A 161 4.66 10.09 -9.20
C TRP A 161 4.13 8.70 -9.57
N PHE A 162 3.07 8.24 -8.90
CA PHE A 162 2.55 6.90 -9.06
C PHE A 162 1.84 6.70 -10.40
N ILE A 163 1.28 7.74 -11.03
CA ILE A 163 0.79 7.66 -12.42
C ILE A 163 1.92 7.20 -13.36
N ASP A 164 3.09 7.85 -13.30
CA ASP A 164 4.24 7.53 -14.17
C ASP A 164 4.81 6.13 -13.86
N VAL A 165 4.73 5.68 -12.60
CA VAL A 165 5.17 4.34 -12.19
C VAL A 165 4.16 3.27 -12.61
N TYR A 166 2.87 3.50 -12.38
CA TYR A 166 1.78 2.58 -12.73
C TYR A 166 1.70 2.35 -14.24
N GLU A 167 2.02 3.34 -15.07
CA GLU A 167 2.15 3.18 -16.52
C GLU A 167 3.18 2.09 -16.90
N LYS A 168 4.25 1.93 -16.11
CA LYS A 168 5.29 0.92 -16.33
C LYS A 168 4.91 -0.48 -15.82
N ASN A 169 3.82 -0.59 -15.05
CA ASN A 169 3.33 -1.89 -14.62
C ASN A 169 2.81 -2.69 -15.83
N LYS A 170 3.20 -3.96 -15.91
CA LYS A 170 2.74 -4.89 -16.94
C LYS A 170 1.28 -5.27 -16.76
N ASP A 171 0.83 -5.33 -15.50
CA ASP A 171 -0.53 -5.75 -15.12
C ASP A 171 -1.47 -4.55 -14.91
N LYS A 172 -1.11 -3.36 -15.41
CA LYS A 172 -1.94 -2.16 -15.24
C LYS A 172 -3.31 -2.30 -15.89
N ASN A 173 -4.30 -1.67 -15.27
CA ASN A 173 -5.59 -1.44 -15.89
C ASN A 173 -5.52 -0.10 -16.67
N PRO A 174 -5.61 -0.11 -18.01
CA PRO A 174 -5.48 1.09 -18.82
C PRO A 174 -6.61 2.10 -18.57
N ILE A 175 -7.81 1.64 -18.22
CA ILE A 175 -8.96 2.50 -17.92
C ILE A 175 -8.73 3.28 -16.62
N ILE A 176 -8.16 2.61 -15.61
CA ILE A 176 -7.81 3.27 -14.33
C ILE A 176 -6.70 4.29 -14.55
N LEU A 177 -5.68 3.96 -15.36
CA LEU A 177 -4.60 4.89 -15.68
C LEU A 177 -5.11 6.13 -16.41
N GLU A 178 -5.97 5.95 -17.43
CA GLU A 178 -6.57 7.06 -18.17
C GLU A 178 -7.41 7.95 -17.25
N LEU A 179 -8.24 7.35 -16.39
CA LEU A 179 -9.00 8.08 -15.39
C LEU A 179 -8.09 8.87 -14.43
N ALA A 180 -6.99 8.28 -13.96
CA ALA A 180 -6.03 8.95 -13.07
C ALA A 180 -5.37 10.16 -13.74
N ILE A 181 -5.01 10.06 -15.02
CA ILE A 181 -4.41 11.17 -15.77
C ILE A 181 -5.44 12.31 -15.96
N LEU A 182 -6.67 11.97 -16.34
CA LEU A 182 -7.74 12.96 -16.53
C LEU A 182 -8.06 13.68 -15.22
N ASP A 183 -8.29 12.92 -14.15
CA ASP A 183 -8.57 13.44 -12.82
C ASP A 183 -7.43 14.33 -12.31
N TYR A 184 -6.19 13.88 -12.53
CA TYR A 184 -5.02 14.67 -12.17
C TYR A 184 -5.03 16.03 -12.89
N ASN A 185 -5.27 16.06 -14.19
CA ASN A 185 -5.26 17.32 -14.92
C ASN A 185 -6.41 18.26 -14.52
N ILE A 186 -7.61 17.73 -14.24
CA ILE A 186 -8.76 18.52 -13.77
C ILE A 186 -8.49 19.18 -12.42
N VAL A 187 -8.03 18.40 -11.43
CA VAL A 187 -7.72 18.96 -10.10
C VAL A 187 -6.54 19.93 -10.17
N GLN A 188 -5.56 19.67 -11.05
CA GLN A 188 -4.43 20.58 -11.26
C GLN A 188 -4.86 21.93 -11.86
N SER A 189 -5.85 21.97 -12.76
CA SER A 189 -6.36 23.23 -13.30
C SER A 189 -7.09 24.05 -12.24
N ILE A 190 -7.85 23.39 -11.34
CA ILE A 190 -8.51 24.06 -10.20
C ILE A 190 -7.45 24.70 -9.30
N HIS A 191 -6.41 23.95 -8.90
CA HIS A 191 -5.33 24.51 -8.08
C HIS A 191 -4.61 25.69 -8.74
N GLN A 192 -4.50 25.71 -10.07
CA GLN A 192 -3.91 26.84 -10.80
C GLN A 192 -4.82 28.08 -10.78
N GLU A 193 -6.13 27.91 -10.86
CA GLU A 193 -7.09 29.00 -10.68
C GLU A 193 -7.05 29.54 -9.24
N ASP A 194 -7.06 28.65 -8.24
CA ASP A 194 -6.95 29.04 -6.83
C ASP A 194 -5.66 29.82 -6.57
N LEU A 195 -4.54 29.35 -7.10
CA LEU A 195 -3.24 30.03 -6.99
C LEU A 195 -3.29 31.42 -7.63
N ARG A 196 -3.91 31.56 -8.81
CA ARG A 196 -4.08 32.88 -9.46
C ARG A 196 -4.91 33.80 -8.58
N TYR A 197 -6.02 33.33 -8.04
CA TYR A 197 -6.91 34.12 -7.19
C TYR A 197 -6.18 34.65 -5.94
N VAL A 198 -5.45 33.79 -5.22
CA VAL A 198 -4.74 34.19 -3.98
C VAL A 198 -3.44 34.97 -4.23
N SER A 199 -2.93 35.00 -5.46
CA SER A 199 -1.76 35.78 -5.83
C SER A 199 -2.10 37.23 -6.25
N THR A 200 -3.38 37.58 -6.28
CA THR A 200 -3.93 38.92 -6.54
C THR A 200 -4.44 39.56 -5.27
#